data_AF-A0A8C9ZPM6-F1
#
_entry.id   AF-A0A8C9ZPM6-F1
#
_cell.length_a   1.000
_cell.length_b   1.000
_cell.length_c   1.000
_cell.angle_alpha   90.00
_cell.angle_beta   90.00
_cell.angle_gamma   90.00
#
_symmetry.space_group_name_H-M   'P 1'
#
loop_
_entity.id
_entity.type
_entity.pdbx_description
1 polymer ?
#
loop_
_entity_poly.entity_id
_entity_poly.type
_entity_poly.pdbx_seq_one_letter_code
_entity_poly.pdbx_strand_id
1 'polypeptide(L)'
;GSFSPDFLDGAGPSQRCDLPVKLLRRGCGPEFMEQSEIKVEVNATVSSTQVSPRDISITLRPGSEASVIVAVKQLERYPVDLYYLVDVSASMQENLDHLKTVGVALSLRMTEHSSDLWLGFGSFVDKPVSPYINVHPSKINNPCSDYEIRCRPAHGFHHVLSMTGNMSEFTRVIKRQRISGNMDTPEGGLDAMLQAAVCQRSVGWRPEAKRLLLLMTDQPSHLALDSRLAGIVTPHDGLCHLENNVYTGSTRMDHPSVGQLSDKLLENHMYSIFAVEKQQYQWYEELVRLLPGSYLGKLGLFQAPNLIELVVDAYKVQSTHLLYFLCNFFLIFVMIQKASESVYFNITIGMRSCPDDGEDEDVTVLVRPVGYNESTIVRIHSKCRCSCGPMRHCNDDSQSPCKGTQDSSNQEQRPDHGLIKDSDRDSNRNCRGDGSDVDCSGRGVCECGRCVCEQTRLGTVYGKYCEIDDFSCPYEGGLLCGGRGVCVSGECVCEDDWTGDSCGCSVSTATCQSANGLLCSGQGRCVCGKCVCEDPRHSGDFCERCPSCQSTCQSYWKCVDCHLSHGLSQKEAGHCNNTCAPLVGYMDDVSGTATLANRICSEHNCTLGLCTFVVLWI
;
A
#
# COMPACT_ATOMS: atom_id res chain seq x y z
N GLY A 1 6.11 36.92 -4.03
CA GLY A 1 6.22 38.19 -3.28
C GLY A 1 6.51 39.33 -4.23
N SER A 2 6.38 40.58 -3.78
CA SER A 2 6.78 41.79 -4.52
C SER A 2 8.17 42.25 -4.07
N PHE A 3 9.07 42.54 -5.01
CA PHE A 3 10.41 43.07 -4.75
C PHE A 3 10.65 44.44 -5.41
N SER A 4 9.67 45.35 -5.31
CA SER A 4 9.88 46.75 -5.69
C SER A 4 10.48 47.54 -4.52
N PRO A 5 11.58 48.29 -4.72
CA PRO A 5 12.29 49.01 -3.65
C PRO A 5 11.42 50.09 -2.98
N ASP A 6 10.47 50.68 -3.71
CA ASP A 6 9.61 51.78 -3.20
C ASP A 6 8.19 51.30 -2.83
N PHE A 7 7.90 50.00 -2.92
CA PHE A 7 6.58 49.45 -2.66
C PHE A 7 6.36 49.21 -1.16
N LEU A 8 5.51 50.05 -0.55
CA LEU A 8 5.16 50.00 0.88
C LEU A 8 6.40 50.18 1.78
N ASP A 9 7.14 51.27 1.59
CA ASP A 9 8.30 51.58 2.41
C ASP A 9 7.93 51.76 3.90
N GLY A 10 8.61 51.06 4.81
CA GLY A 10 8.27 50.99 6.24
C GLY A 10 7.17 50.00 6.66
N ALA A 11 6.58 49.25 5.72
CA ALA A 11 5.60 48.20 6.00
C ALA A 11 6.26 46.86 6.34
N GLY A 12 5.74 46.16 7.36
CA GLY A 12 6.26 44.86 7.78
C GLY A 12 6.12 43.75 6.72
N PRO A 13 6.86 42.62 6.85
CA PRO A 13 6.94 41.55 5.83
C PRO A 13 5.57 41.00 5.39
N SER A 14 4.59 40.94 6.30
CA SER A 14 3.23 40.47 6.03
C SER A 14 2.40 41.39 5.13
N GLN A 15 2.80 42.65 4.96
CA GLN A 15 2.12 43.61 4.07
C GLN A 15 2.68 43.58 2.64
N ARG A 16 3.88 43.01 2.45
CA ARG A 16 4.57 42.85 1.14
C ARG A 16 4.31 41.51 0.46
N CYS A 17 3.73 40.54 1.18
CA CYS A 17 3.23 39.26 0.65
C CYS A 17 1.70 39.26 0.62
N ASP A 18 1.10 39.18 -0.57
CA ASP A 18 -0.36 39.12 -0.73
C ASP A 18 -0.71 38.42 -2.06
N LEU A 19 -1.99 38.22 -2.33
CA LEU A 19 -2.47 37.68 -3.60
C LEU A 19 -2.03 38.59 -4.77
N PRO A 20 -1.67 38.04 -5.95
CA PRO A 20 -1.19 38.82 -7.09
C PRO A 20 -2.13 39.97 -7.47
N VAL A 21 -3.44 39.74 -7.44
CA VAL A 21 -4.46 40.74 -7.76
C VAL A 21 -4.44 41.92 -6.78
N LYS A 22 -4.16 41.68 -5.50
CA LYS A 22 -4.07 42.73 -4.48
C LYS A 22 -2.75 43.48 -4.58
N LEU A 23 -1.65 42.80 -4.89
CA LEU A 23 -0.34 43.43 -5.13
C LEU A 23 -0.40 44.37 -6.34
N LEU A 24 -1.01 43.94 -7.46
CA LEU A 24 -1.27 44.78 -8.64
C LEU A 24 -2.08 46.03 -8.27
N ARG A 25 -3.17 45.87 -7.51
CA ARG A 25 -4.01 47.00 -7.06
C ARG A 25 -3.28 47.98 -6.15
N ARG A 26 -2.26 47.51 -5.42
CA ARG A 26 -1.42 48.35 -4.56
C ARG A 26 -0.27 49.02 -5.31
N GLY A 27 -0.10 48.76 -6.61
CA GLY A 27 0.92 49.37 -7.44
C GLY A 27 2.21 48.53 -7.61
N CYS A 28 2.19 47.24 -7.29
CA CYS A 28 3.31 46.35 -7.61
C CYS A 28 3.30 46.02 -9.11
N GLY A 29 4.39 46.31 -9.81
CA GLY A 29 4.58 45.92 -11.21
C GLY A 29 4.66 44.39 -11.36
N PRO A 30 4.08 43.80 -12.42
CA PRO A 30 4.14 42.36 -12.71
C PRO A 30 5.57 41.81 -12.83
N GLU A 31 6.52 42.61 -13.27
CA GLU A 31 7.95 42.28 -13.36
C GLU A 31 8.62 42.05 -12.00
N PHE A 32 8.01 42.52 -10.91
CA PHE A 32 8.47 42.33 -9.54
C PHE A 32 7.71 41.21 -8.81
N MET A 33 6.71 40.60 -9.46
CA MET A 33 5.94 39.50 -8.93
C MET A 33 6.45 38.19 -9.51
N GLU A 34 7.04 37.36 -8.66
CA GLU A 34 7.35 35.99 -9.03
C GLU A 34 6.11 35.11 -8.83
N GLN A 35 5.65 34.50 -9.91
CA GLN A 35 4.66 33.42 -9.90
C GLN A 35 5.36 32.11 -10.25
N SER A 36 5.63 31.29 -9.24
CA SER A 36 6.06 29.90 -9.47
C SER A 36 4.86 29.12 -10.00
N GLU A 37 4.77 28.97 -11.31
CA GLU A 37 3.74 28.17 -11.96
C GLU A 37 3.96 26.67 -11.71
N ILE A 38 2.85 25.95 -11.49
CA ILE A 38 2.86 24.49 -11.49
C ILE A 38 3.03 24.06 -12.94
N LYS A 39 4.06 23.27 -13.23
CA LYS A 39 4.33 22.78 -14.59
C LYS A 39 4.30 21.27 -14.60
N VAL A 40 3.61 20.71 -15.59
CA VAL A 40 3.57 19.27 -15.86
C VAL A 40 3.97 19.09 -17.32
N GLU A 41 5.12 18.45 -17.54
CA GLU A 41 5.63 18.13 -18.86
C GLU A 41 5.65 16.61 -19.01
N VAL A 42 4.90 16.12 -19.99
CA VAL A 42 4.80 14.69 -20.29
C VAL A 42 5.49 14.43 -21.63
N ASN A 43 6.57 13.65 -21.62
CA ASN A 43 7.17 13.19 -22.85
C ASN A 43 6.38 11.96 -23.36
N ALA A 44 5.40 12.22 -24.21
CA ALA A 44 4.54 11.20 -24.83
C ALA A 44 5.19 10.52 -26.04
N THR A 45 6.49 10.19 -25.95
CA THR A 45 7.13 9.35 -26.96
C THR A 45 6.41 8.01 -27.00
N VAL A 46 5.81 7.69 -28.15
CA VAL A 46 5.08 6.44 -28.37
C VAL A 46 6.11 5.32 -28.47
N SER A 47 6.54 4.78 -27.33
CA SER A 47 7.35 3.57 -27.29
C SER A 47 6.44 2.35 -27.35
N SER A 48 6.95 1.25 -27.93
CA SER A 48 6.30 -0.07 -27.95
C SER A 48 6.35 -0.74 -26.58
N THR A 49 6.02 0.01 -25.53
CA THR A 49 6.14 -0.35 -24.11
C THR A 49 4.76 -0.59 -23.53
N GLN A 50 4.69 -1.43 -22.52
CA GLN A 50 3.49 -1.72 -21.74
C GLN A 50 3.11 -0.58 -20.80
N VAL A 51 4.07 0.29 -20.44
CA VAL A 51 3.83 1.46 -19.58
C VAL A 51 4.10 2.76 -20.35
N SER A 52 3.16 3.71 -20.26
CA SER A 52 3.25 5.03 -20.89
C SER A 52 2.54 6.09 -20.05
N PRO A 53 3.05 7.35 -19.97
CA PRO A 53 4.32 7.84 -20.55
C PRO A 53 5.54 7.32 -19.76
N ARG A 54 6.74 7.43 -20.35
CA ARG A 54 7.99 6.95 -19.70
C ARG A 54 8.68 8.00 -18.85
N ASP A 55 8.60 9.26 -19.26
CA ASP A 55 9.22 10.39 -18.58
C ASP A 55 8.20 11.49 -18.35
N ILE A 56 8.05 11.85 -17.08
CA ILE A 56 7.20 12.95 -16.61
C ILE A 56 8.10 13.90 -15.82
N SER A 57 7.95 15.19 -16.05
CA SER A 57 8.56 16.25 -15.24
C SER A 57 7.46 17.11 -14.61
N ILE A 58 7.54 17.31 -13.30
CA ILE A 58 6.57 18.08 -12.53
C ILE A 58 7.34 19.14 -11.74
N THR A 59 6.92 20.40 -11.82
CA THR A 59 7.41 21.48 -10.95
C THR A 59 6.33 21.86 -9.95
N LEU A 60 6.63 21.74 -8.66
CA LEU A 60 5.71 22.03 -7.55
C LEU A 60 6.26 23.13 -6.64
N ARG A 61 5.34 23.86 -5.99
CA ARG A 61 5.63 24.78 -4.89
C ARG A 61 4.95 24.28 -3.60
N PRO A 62 5.36 24.75 -2.41
CA PRO A 62 4.69 24.39 -1.15
C PRO A 62 3.18 24.63 -1.20
N GLY A 63 2.40 23.64 -0.75
CA GLY A 63 0.93 23.65 -0.74
C GLY A 63 0.27 23.45 -2.10
N SER A 64 1.01 23.05 -3.14
CA SER A 64 0.45 22.76 -4.47
C SER A 64 0.50 21.27 -4.80
N GLU A 65 -0.38 20.86 -5.72
CA GLU A 65 -0.48 19.51 -6.24
C GLU A 65 -0.59 19.48 -7.76
N ALA A 66 -0.18 18.37 -8.35
CA ALA A 66 -0.33 18.09 -9.76
C ALA A 66 -0.70 16.62 -9.99
N SER A 67 -1.55 16.34 -10.97
CA SER A 67 -1.99 14.99 -11.32
C SER A 67 -1.50 14.58 -12.70
N VAL A 68 -1.09 13.33 -12.83
CA VAL A 68 -0.64 12.72 -14.09
C VAL A 68 -1.23 11.33 -14.27
N ILE A 69 -1.49 10.95 -15.53
CA ILE A 69 -2.06 9.65 -15.85
C ILE A 69 -0.97 8.74 -16.41
N VAL A 70 -0.79 7.58 -15.79
CA VAL A 70 0.04 6.48 -16.28
C VAL A 70 -0.87 5.36 -16.78
N ALA A 71 -0.73 5.00 -18.05
CA ALA A 71 -1.45 3.90 -18.68
C ALA A 71 -0.58 2.64 -18.72
N VAL A 72 -1.19 1.52 -18.36
CA VAL A 72 -0.59 0.19 -18.44
C VAL A 72 -1.43 -0.66 -19.39
N LYS A 73 -0.80 -1.15 -20.45
CA LYS A 73 -1.40 -2.00 -21.47
C LYS A 73 -0.58 -3.27 -21.64
N GLN A 74 -1.23 -4.42 -21.58
CA GLN A 74 -0.57 -5.69 -21.89
C GLN A 74 -0.34 -5.81 -23.40
N LEU A 75 0.91 -6.03 -23.79
CA LEU A 75 1.28 -6.32 -25.18
C LEU A 75 1.06 -7.81 -25.48
N GLU A 76 0.40 -8.11 -26.60
CA GLU A 76 0.39 -9.46 -27.18
C GLU A 76 1.85 -9.81 -27.56
N ARG A 77 2.42 -10.86 -26.95
CA ARG A 77 3.80 -11.39 -27.15
C ARG A 77 4.93 -10.79 -26.30
N TYR A 78 4.63 -10.29 -25.10
CA TYR A 78 5.68 -9.93 -24.13
C TYR A 78 6.44 -11.18 -23.63
N PRO A 79 7.77 -11.15 -23.46
CA PRO A 79 8.53 -12.31 -22.95
C PRO A 79 8.05 -12.75 -21.57
N VAL A 80 8.00 -14.07 -21.34
CA VAL A 80 7.54 -14.65 -20.07
C VAL A 80 8.55 -15.63 -19.54
N ASP A 81 8.85 -15.51 -18.25
CA ASP A 81 9.61 -16.51 -17.50
C ASP A 81 8.67 -17.16 -16.49
N LEU A 82 8.52 -18.49 -16.57
CA LEU A 82 7.69 -19.26 -15.65
C LEU A 82 8.56 -20.28 -14.90
N TYR A 83 8.72 -20.06 -13.59
CA TYR A 83 9.47 -20.95 -12.73
C TYR A 83 8.54 -21.82 -11.89
N TYR A 84 8.65 -23.14 -12.07
CA TYR A 84 7.91 -24.13 -11.30
C TYR A 84 8.67 -24.39 -9.99
N LEU A 85 8.07 -24.01 -8.88
CA LEU A 85 8.58 -24.29 -7.54
C LEU A 85 7.66 -25.30 -6.87
N VAL A 86 8.12 -26.55 -6.82
CA VAL A 86 7.24 -27.69 -6.55
C VAL A 86 7.65 -28.37 -5.26
N ASP A 87 6.67 -28.56 -4.39
CA ASP A 87 6.75 -29.45 -3.24
C ASP A 87 6.91 -30.89 -3.72
N VAL A 88 7.98 -31.54 -3.27
CA VAL A 88 8.27 -32.95 -3.58
C VAL A 88 8.22 -33.84 -2.34
N SER A 89 7.49 -33.43 -1.30
CA SER A 89 7.13 -34.26 -0.15
C SER A 89 6.41 -35.56 -0.59
N ALA A 90 6.26 -36.50 0.34
CA ALA A 90 5.68 -37.80 0.02
C ALA A 90 4.19 -37.71 -0.37
N SER A 91 3.44 -36.76 0.20
CA SER A 91 2.02 -36.54 -0.12
C SER A 91 1.84 -36.03 -1.55
N MET A 92 2.84 -35.35 -2.11
CA MET A 92 2.84 -34.87 -3.49
C MET A 92 3.06 -35.95 -4.56
N GLN A 93 3.12 -37.24 -4.23
CA GLN A 93 3.39 -38.33 -5.19
C GLN A 93 2.40 -38.31 -6.39
N GLU A 94 1.09 -38.29 -6.11
CA GLU A 94 0.07 -38.25 -7.17
C GLU A 94 0.16 -36.94 -7.97
N ASN A 95 0.38 -35.82 -7.28
CA ASN A 95 0.49 -34.49 -7.89
C ASN A 95 1.69 -34.41 -8.84
N LEU A 96 2.82 -35.00 -8.47
CA LEU A 96 4.00 -35.09 -9.33
C LEU A 96 3.77 -35.97 -10.56
N ASP A 97 3.05 -37.08 -10.42
CA ASP A 97 2.71 -37.93 -11.57
C ASP A 97 1.80 -37.20 -12.56
N HIS A 98 0.85 -36.40 -12.07
CA HIS A 98 0.05 -35.52 -12.91
C HIS A 98 0.87 -34.40 -13.54
N LEU A 99 1.77 -33.76 -12.79
CA LEU A 99 2.63 -32.67 -13.28
C LEU A 99 3.50 -33.11 -14.47
N LYS A 100 3.92 -34.38 -14.52
CA LYS A 100 4.65 -34.96 -15.67
C LYS A 100 3.91 -34.88 -16.99
N THR A 101 2.58 -34.77 -16.94
CA THR A 101 1.72 -34.62 -18.12
C THR A 101 1.22 -33.19 -18.25
N VAL A 102 0.62 -32.63 -17.18
CA VAL A 102 0.00 -31.30 -17.19
C VAL A 102 1.03 -30.19 -17.33
N GLY A 103 2.23 -30.32 -16.77
CA GLY A 103 3.28 -29.31 -16.90
C GLY A 103 3.72 -29.09 -18.34
N VAL A 104 3.76 -30.16 -19.15
CA VAL A 104 4.04 -30.05 -20.59
C VAL A 104 2.89 -29.37 -21.32
N ALA A 105 1.64 -29.75 -21.01
CA ALA A 105 0.46 -29.15 -21.62
C ALA A 105 0.30 -27.67 -21.27
N LEU A 106 0.52 -27.27 -20.00
CA LEU A 106 0.55 -25.88 -19.55
C LEU A 106 1.62 -25.10 -20.30
N SER A 107 2.82 -25.64 -20.38
CA SER A 107 3.92 -24.96 -21.06
C SER A 107 3.63 -24.75 -22.55
N LEU A 108 2.99 -25.71 -23.23
CA LEU A 108 2.50 -25.55 -24.60
C LEU A 108 1.39 -24.49 -24.68
N ARG A 109 0.42 -24.49 -23.76
CA ARG A 109 -0.65 -23.48 -23.73
C ARG A 109 -0.13 -22.06 -23.54
N MET A 110 0.89 -21.88 -22.70
CA MET A 110 1.53 -20.58 -22.52
C MET A 110 2.22 -20.06 -23.79
N THR A 111 2.65 -20.94 -24.71
CA THR A 111 3.20 -20.50 -26.02
C THR A 111 2.16 -19.87 -26.94
N GLU A 112 0.86 -20.10 -26.70
CA GLU A 112 -0.23 -19.41 -27.41
C GLU A 112 -0.35 -17.94 -26.96
N HIS A 113 0.14 -17.61 -25.75
CA HIS A 113 0.05 -16.28 -25.15
C HIS A 113 1.36 -15.48 -25.23
N SER A 114 2.51 -16.16 -25.22
CA SER A 114 3.83 -15.55 -25.42
C SER A 114 4.69 -16.44 -26.30
N SER A 115 5.19 -15.88 -27.40
CA SER A 115 6.13 -16.56 -28.29
C SER A 115 7.54 -16.71 -27.71
N ASP A 116 7.84 -16.02 -26.60
CA ASP A 116 9.16 -16.01 -25.95
C ASP A 116 9.04 -16.46 -24.48
N LEU A 117 8.75 -17.75 -24.31
CA LEU A 117 8.54 -18.42 -23.03
C LEU A 117 9.79 -19.17 -22.58
N TRP A 118 10.30 -18.83 -21.40
CA TRP A 118 11.37 -19.59 -20.73
C TRP A 118 10.83 -20.26 -19.47
N LEU A 119 11.32 -21.46 -19.21
CA LEU A 119 10.84 -22.33 -18.15
C LEU A 119 11.99 -22.72 -17.23
N GLY A 120 11.73 -22.70 -15.93
CA GLY A 120 12.65 -23.18 -14.92
C GLY A 120 11.96 -24.11 -13.92
N PHE A 121 12.76 -24.86 -13.15
CA PHE A 121 12.23 -25.81 -12.18
C PHE A 121 13.09 -25.84 -10.91
N GLY A 122 12.42 -25.80 -9.77
CA GLY A 122 12.99 -26.02 -8.45
C GLY A 122 12.10 -26.93 -7.62
N SER A 123 12.72 -27.63 -6.68
CA SER A 123 12.03 -28.55 -5.77
C SER A 123 12.34 -28.18 -4.32
N PHE A 124 11.37 -28.33 -3.43
CA PHE A 124 11.57 -28.16 -2.00
C PHE A 124 10.84 -29.26 -1.20
N VAL A 125 11.30 -29.47 0.03
CA VAL A 125 10.62 -30.28 1.05
C VAL A 125 10.65 -29.42 2.31
N ASP A 126 11.65 -29.62 3.16
CA ASP A 126 11.86 -28.82 4.35
C ASP A 126 13.33 -28.87 4.82
N LYS A 127 13.67 -28.10 5.85
CA LYS A 127 15.02 -28.02 6.40
C LYS A 127 15.48 -29.43 6.83
N PRO A 128 16.63 -29.92 6.34
CA PRO A 128 17.08 -31.30 6.58
C PRO A 128 17.74 -31.45 7.97
N VAL A 129 17.02 -31.04 9.02
CA VAL A 129 17.42 -31.09 10.43
C VAL A 129 16.26 -31.58 11.30
N SER A 130 16.56 -32.09 12.49
CA SER A 130 15.53 -32.43 13.47
C SER A 130 14.90 -31.14 14.04
N PRO A 131 13.57 -31.06 14.28
CA PRO A 131 12.59 -32.16 14.22
C PRO A 131 11.90 -32.38 12.86
N TYR A 132 12.17 -31.56 11.83
CA TYR A 132 11.49 -31.61 10.52
C TYR A 132 11.71 -32.94 9.78
N ILE A 133 12.88 -33.55 9.95
CA ILE A 133 13.20 -34.84 9.35
C ILE A 133 13.51 -35.90 10.39
N ASN A 134 13.37 -37.16 9.97
CA ASN A 134 13.80 -38.29 10.78
C ASN A 134 15.31 -38.53 10.62
N VAL A 135 16.07 -38.23 11.67
CA VAL A 135 17.54 -38.38 11.70
C VAL A 135 18.00 -39.82 11.96
N HIS A 136 17.10 -40.81 11.99
CA HIS A 136 17.50 -42.22 12.09
C HIS A 136 18.32 -42.64 10.84
N PRO A 137 19.44 -43.36 10.98
CA PRO A 137 20.35 -43.66 9.86
C PRO A 137 19.70 -44.32 8.64
N SER A 138 18.66 -45.15 8.84
CA SER A 138 17.92 -45.78 7.73
C SER A 138 17.07 -44.78 6.93
N LYS A 139 16.64 -43.68 7.56
CA LYS A 139 15.74 -42.67 7.01
C LYS A 139 16.46 -41.45 6.44
N ILE A 140 17.70 -41.19 6.85
CA ILE A 140 18.52 -40.10 6.26
C ILE A 140 18.66 -40.26 4.74
N ASN A 141 18.99 -41.48 4.28
CA ASN A 141 19.19 -41.76 2.86
C ASN A 141 17.90 -42.12 2.12
N ASN A 142 16.88 -42.58 2.83
CA ASN A 142 15.58 -42.93 2.28
C ASN A 142 14.48 -42.66 3.33
N PRO A 143 13.92 -41.44 3.38
CA PRO A 143 12.89 -41.08 4.36
C PRO A 143 11.66 -42.01 4.33
N CYS A 144 11.40 -42.61 3.17
CA CYS A 144 10.23 -43.45 2.89
C CYS A 144 10.51 -44.96 3.13
N SER A 145 11.56 -45.29 3.88
CA SER A 145 11.99 -46.68 4.12
C SER A 145 10.89 -47.57 4.70
N ASP A 146 10.00 -47.00 5.51
CA ASP A 146 8.93 -47.74 6.21
C ASP A 146 7.86 -48.26 5.24
N TYR A 147 7.76 -47.67 4.05
CA TYR A 147 6.80 -48.05 3.01
C TYR A 147 7.44 -48.89 1.90
N GLU A 148 8.68 -49.34 2.07
CA GLU A 148 9.49 -50.04 1.06
C GLU A 148 9.64 -49.25 -0.27
N ILE A 149 9.37 -47.95 -0.24
CA ILE A 149 9.52 -47.04 -1.37
C ILE A 149 10.89 -46.38 -1.27
N ARG A 150 11.58 -46.26 -2.41
CA ARG A 150 12.82 -45.50 -2.50
C ARG A 150 12.52 -44.06 -2.91
N CYS A 151 12.67 -43.13 -1.98
CA CYS A 151 12.57 -41.69 -2.22
C CYS A 151 13.94 -41.00 -2.05
N ARG A 152 14.02 -39.71 -2.38
CA ARG A 152 15.26 -38.93 -2.22
C ARG A 152 15.44 -38.51 -0.75
N PRO A 153 16.70 -38.31 -0.29
CA PRO A 153 16.95 -37.66 0.99
C PRO A 153 16.23 -36.32 1.08
N ALA A 154 15.79 -35.94 2.28
CA ALA A 154 15.16 -34.65 2.52
C ALA A 154 16.13 -33.50 2.21
N HIS A 155 15.59 -32.41 1.68
CA HIS A 155 16.34 -31.20 1.34
C HIS A 155 15.45 -29.97 1.50
N GLY A 156 16.05 -28.81 1.82
CA GLY A 156 15.34 -27.54 1.91
C GLY A 156 14.87 -27.08 0.53
N PHE A 157 15.77 -26.45 -0.23
CA PHE A 157 15.50 -26.01 -1.61
C PHE A 157 16.61 -26.41 -2.56
N HIS A 158 16.24 -27.06 -3.65
CA HIS A 158 17.12 -27.38 -4.78
C HIS A 158 16.63 -26.66 -6.03
N HIS A 159 17.51 -25.85 -6.62
CA HIS A 159 17.37 -25.41 -7.99
C HIS A 159 17.71 -26.57 -8.93
N VAL A 160 16.84 -26.93 -9.87
CA VAL A 160 17.04 -28.12 -10.71
C VAL A 160 17.30 -27.75 -12.16
N LEU A 161 16.58 -26.75 -12.67
CA LEU A 161 16.68 -26.30 -14.05
C LEU A 161 16.64 -24.78 -14.10
N SER A 162 17.75 -24.19 -14.57
CA SER A 162 17.83 -22.77 -14.92
C SER A 162 16.89 -22.45 -16.08
N MET A 163 16.47 -21.19 -16.15
CA MET A 163 15.55 -20.74 -17.20
C MET A 163 16.06 -21.11 -18.59
N THR A 164 15.21 -21.79 -19.35
CA THR A 164 15.54 -22.28 -20.69
C THR A 164 14.32 -22.26 -21.60
N GLY A 165 14.53 -21.93 -22.87
CA GLY A 165 13.53 -22.13 -23.93
C GLY A 165 13.47 -23.57 -24.45
N ASN A 166 14.34 -24.47 -23.98
CA ASN A 166 14.39 -25.85 -24.44
C ASN A 166 13.32 -26.73 -23.77
N MET A 167 12.17 -26.85 -24.42
CA MET A 167 11.03 -27.66 -23.94
C MET A 167 11.37 -29.14 -23.71
N SER A 168 12.29 -29.71 -24.50
CA SER A 168 12.71 -31.11 -24.33
C SER A 168 13.51 -31.32 -23.05
N GLU A 169 14.35 -30.35 -22.69
CA GLU A 169 15.08 -30.37 -21.44
C GLU A 169 14.14 -30.23 -20.24
N PHE A 170 13.23 -29.26 -20.28
CA PHE A 170 12.21 -29.07 -19.24
C PHE A 170 11.37 -30.35 -19.03
N THR A 171 10.88 -30.94 -20.12
CA THR A 171 10.13 -32.20 -20.09
C THR A 171 10.95 -33.34 -19.49
N ARG A 172 12.24 -33.44 -19.84
CA ARG A 172 13.16 -34.44 -19.27
C ARG A 172 13.34 -34.25 -17.76
N VAL A 173 13.45 -33.01 -17.29
CA VAL A 173 13.62 -32.68 -15.88
C VAL A 173 12.37 -33.03 -15.08
N ILE A 174 11.18 -32.61 -15.51
CA ILE A 174 9.92 -32.92 -14.82
C ILE A 174 9.71 -34.44 -14.73
N LYS A 175 9.92 -35.18 -15.82
CA LYS A 175 9.74 -36.65 -15.84
C LYS A 175 10.67 -37.41 -14.88
N ARG A 176 11.79 -36.80 -14.47
CA ARG A 176 12.79 -37.42 -13.58
C ARG A 176 12.63 -37.00 -12.11
N GLN A 177 11.65 -36.16 -11.79
CA GLN A 177 11.37 -35.80 -10.40
C GLN A 177 10.86 -37.02 -9.63
N ARG A 178 11.28 -37.09 -8.38
CA ARG A 178 10.96 -38.15 -7.43
C ARG A 178 10.63 -37.49 -6.11
N ILE A 179 9.67 -38.08 -5.40
CA ILE A 179 9.36 -37.66 -4.04
C ILE A 179 10.57 -37.79 -3.11
N SER A 180 10.48 -37.08 -2.01
CA SER A 180 11.26 -37.17 -0.79
C SER A 180 10.29 -37.34 0.38
N GLY A 181 10.72 -37.06 1.61
CA GLY A 181 9.84 -37.08 2.77
C GLY A 181 10.45 -36.36 3.96
N ASN A 182 9.56 -35.75 4.74
CA ASN A 182 9.76 -35.10 6.02
C ASN A 182 8.91 -35.82 7.09
N MET A 183 8.88 -35.28 8.31
CA MET A 183 8.17 -35.87 9.46
C MET A 183 6.95 -35.06 9.91
N ASP A 184 6.96 -33.74 9.77
CA ASP A 184 5.89 -32.85 10.18
C ASP A 184 5.10 -32.30 8.97
N THR A 185 4.13 -31.41 9.23
CA THR A 185 3.12 -30.97 8.25
C THR A 185 2.93 -29.44 8.24
N PRO A 186 4.01 -28.69 8.39
CA PRO A 186 4.32 -27.67 7.37
C PRO A 186 5.61 -27.98 6.59
N GLU A 187 5.82 -27.27 5.48
CA GLU A 187 6.96 -27.45 4.58
C GLU A 187 7.79 -26.16 4.43
N GLY A 188 8.99 -26.26 3.88
CA GLY A 188 9.93 -25.17 3.64
C GLY A 188 9.63 -24.30 2.41
N GLY A 189 8.36 -24.12 2.04
CA GLY A 189 7.97 -23.44 0.79
C GLY A 189 8.45 -21.99 0.68
N LEU A 190 8.39 -21.22 1.78
CA LEU A 190 8.79 -19.80 1.76
C LEU A 190 10.31 -19.60 1.63
N ASP A 191 11.13 -20.52 2.16
CA ASP A 191 12.58 -20.54 1.93
C ASP A 191 12.86 -20.68 0.42
N ALA A 192 12.16 -21.63 -0.20
CA ALA A 192 12.32 -21.94 -1.61
C ALA A 192 11.87 -20.77 -2.50
N MET A 193 10.75 -20.11 -2.15
CA MET A 193 10.27 -18.92 -2.85
C MET A 193 11.28 -17.78 -2.76
N LEU A 194 11.77 -17.48 -1.56
CA LEU A 194 12.71 -16.39 -1.37
C LEU A 194 14.03 -16.66 -2.12
N GLN A 195 14.59 -17.88 -2.03
CA GLN A 195 15.81 -18.22 -2.76
C GLN A 195 15.61 -18.16 -4.28
N ALA A 196 14.48 -18.64 -4.80
CA ALA A 196 14.14 -18.50 -6.21
C ALA A 196 14.01 -17.02 -6.64
N ALA A 197 13.54 -16.15 -5.73
CA ALA A 197 13.40 -14.73 -5.96
C ALA A 197 14.73 -13.97 -5.97
N VAL A 198 15.62 -14.22 -5.00
CA VAL A 198 16.85 -13.44 -4.83
C VAL A 198 18.03 -13.97 -5.64
N CYS A 199 18.04 -15.27 -5.98
CA CYS A 199 19.10 -15.89 -6.78
C CYS A 199 18.94 -15.65 -8.29
N GLN A 200 18.85 -14.37 -8.68
CA GLN A 200 18.58 -13.91 -10.04
C GLN A 200 19.44 -14.60 -11.10
N ARG A 201 20.76 -14.63 -10.88
CA ARG A 201 21.74 -15.20 -11.84
C ARG A 201 21.69 -16.72 -11.90
N SER A 202 21.53 -17.39 -10.77
CA SER A 202 21.53 -18.86 -10.71
C SER A 202 20.26 -19.44 -11.33
N VAL A 203 19.11 -18.82 -11.04
CA VAL A 203 17.84 -19.20 -11.65
C VAL A 203 17.79 -18.80 -13.13
N GLY A 204 18.34 -17.62 -13.47
CA GLY A 204 18.43 -17.13 -14.85
C GLY A 204 17.23 -16.27 -15.27
N TRP A 205 16.66 -15.49 -14.35
CA TRP A 205 15.55 -14.58 -14.65
C TRP A 205 15.98 -13.49 -15.64
N ARG A 206 15.23 -13.34 -16.72
CA ARG A 206 15.46 -12.27 -17.71
C ARG A 206 14.94 -10.94 -17.18
N PRO A 207 15.67 -9.82 -17.37
CA PRO A 207 15.21 -8.52 -16.91
C PRO A 207 13.97 -8.05 -17.69
N GLU A 208 13.87 -8.31 -18.98
CA GLU A 208 12.80 -7.85 -19.87
C GLU A 208 11.53 -8.71 -19.83
N ALA A 209 11.53 -9.85 -19.13
CA ALA A 209 10.41 -10.78 -19.11
C ALA A 209 9.46 -10.55 -17.93
N LYS A 210 8.17 -10.88 -18.12
CA LYS A 210 7.22 -11.02 -17.01
C LYS A 210 7.57 -12.29 -16.23
N ARG A 211 7.86 -12.14 -14.94
CA ARG A 211 8.38 -13.21 -14.08
C ARG A 211 7.25 -13.83 -13.26
N LEU A 212 6.90 -15.07 -13.57
CA LEU A 212 5.87 -15.85 -12.89
C LEU A 212 6.54 -16.94 -12.03
N LEU A 213 6.32 -16.89 -10.72
CA LEU A 213 6.80 -17.87 -9.76
C LEU A 213 5.63 -18.73 -9.29
N LEU A 214 5.54 -19.96 -9.81
CA LEU A 214 4.45 -20.89 -9.50
C LEU A 214 4.83 -21.80 -8.34
N LEU A 215 4.27 -21.56 -7.15
CA LEU A 215 4.38 -22.44 -6.00
C LEU A 215 3.30 -23.53 -6.06
N MET A 216 3.69 -24.80 -6.00
CA MET A 216 2.77 -25.94 -5.96
C MET A 216 3.00 -26.74 -4.68
N THR A 217 1.97 -26.89 -3.84
CA THR A 217 2.04 -27.65 -2.58
C THR A 217 0.66 -28.08 -2.09
N ASP A 218 0.61 -29.16 -1.34
CA ASP A 218 -0.57 -29.69 -0.65
C ASP A 218 -0.52 -29.47 0.88
N GLN A 219 0.52 -28.80 1.39
CA GLN A 219 0.71 -28.50 2.81
C GLN A 219 0.88 -26.99 3.08
N PRO A 220 0.66 -26.54 4.34
CA PRO A 220 1.06 -25.21 4.78
C PRO A 220 2.58 -25.03 4.69
N SER A 221 3.05 -23.79 4.65
CA SER A 221 4.49 -23.50 4.77
C SER A 221 4.85 -23.06 6.19
N HIS A 222 6.05 -23.42 6.64
CA HIS A 222 6.64 -22.86 7.85
C HIS A 222 6.83 -21.35 7.74
N LEU A 223 6.72 -20.67 8.88
CA LEU A 223 6.91 -19.23 9.01
C LEU A 223 8.20 -18.92 9.80
N ALA A 224 8.66 -17.67 9.72
CA ALA A 224 9.74 -17.19 10.58
C ALA A 224 9.43 -17.50 12.06
N LEU A 225 10.49 -17.85 12.80
CA LEU A 225 10.52 -18.31 14.19
C LEU A 225 10.18 -19.80 14.40
N ASP A 226 9.64 -20.51 13.41
CA ASP A 226 9.40 -21.96 13.53
C ASP A 226 10.72 -22.73 13.68
N SER A 227 11.80 -22.26 13.03
CA SER A 227 13.14 -22.88 13.07
C SER A 227 13.79 -22.88 14.44
N ARG A 228 13.24 -22.11 15.38
CA ARG A 228 13.67 -22.14 16.78
C ARG A 228 13.53 -23.54 17.39
N LEU A 229 12.55 -24.33 16.94
CA LEU A 229 12.37 -25.72 17.37
C LEU A 229 13.52 -26.63 16.94
N ALA A 230 14.16 -26.32 15.82
CA ALA A 230 15.36 -27.02 15.32
C ALA A 230 16.68 -26.41 15.83
N GLY A 231 16.62 -25.45 16.76
CA GLY A 231 17.79 -24.74 17.27
C GLY A 231 18.39 -23.71 16.30
N ILE A 232 17.66 -23.35 15.25
CA ILE A 232 18.05 -22.31 14.30
C ILE A 232 17.40 -21.00 14.75
N VAL A 233 18.23 -20.05 15.16
CA VAL A 233 17.78 -18.75 15.71
C VAL A 233 18.32 -17.55 14.93
N THR A 234 19.07 -17.80 13.86
CA THR A 234 19.57 -16.76 12.97
C THR A 234 18.46 -16.36 12.01
N PRO A 235 17.97 -15.11 12.03
CA PRO A 235 16.97 -14.66 11.08
C PRO A 235 17.46 -14.82 9.63
N HIS A 236 16.53 -15.04 8.71
CA HIS A 236 16.84 -15.06 7.28
C HIS A 236 17.35 -13.68 6.83
N ASP A 237 18.45 -13.61 6.09
CA ASP A 237 19.11 -12.34 5.69
C ASP A 237 18.54 -11.73 4.39
N GLY A 238 17.79 -12.51 3.61
CA GLY A 238 17.16 -12.07 2.38
C GLY A 238 18.11 -12.09 1.18
N LEU A 239 19.24 -12.80 1.29
CA LEU A 239 20.26 -12.93 0.25
C LEU A 239 20.25 -14.32 -0.40
N CYS A 240 20.94 -14.43 -1.54
CA CYS A 240 21.08 -15.69 -2.25
C CYS A 240 22.17 -16.57 -1.62
N HIS A 241 21.81 -17.81 -1.29
CA HIS A 241 22.71 -18.83 -0.71
C HIS A 241 22.63 -20.15 -1.46
N LEU A 242 22.54 -20.09 -2.79
CA LEU A 242 22.64 -21.26 -3.65
C LEU A 242 24.11 -21.57 -3.97
N GLU A 243 24.57 -22.74 -3.54
CA GLU A 243 25.86 -23.31 -3.94
C GLU A 243 25.62 -24.66 -4.60
N ASN A 244 26.17 -24.87 -5.80
CA ASN A 244 25.92 -26.08 -6.60
C ASN A 244 24.42 -26.41 -6.74
N ASN A 245 23.60 -25.36 -6.90
CA ASN A 245 22.14 -25.42 -7.01
C ASN A 245 21.40 -25.91 -5.74
N VAL A 246 22.05 -25.94 -4.59
CA VAL A 246 21.46 -26.32 -3.30
C VAL A 246 21.47 -25.11 -2.36
N TYR A 247 20.38 -24.90 -1.63
CA TYR A 247 20.29 -23.87 -0.61
C TYR A 247 21.08 -24.26 0.65
N THR A 248 22.26 -23.67 0.84
CA THR A 248 23.17 -24.00 1.95
C THR A 248 22.75 -23.36 3.27
N GLY A 249 21.98 -22.28 3.22
CA GLY A 249 21.41 -21.59 4.38
C GLY A 249 20.30 -22.35 5.10
N SER A 250 19.75 -23.41 4.49
CA SER A 250 18.60 -24.16 5.01
C SER A 250 18.78 -24.66 6.45
N THR A 251 20.00 -25.04 6.85
CA THR A 251 20.31 -25.56 8.19
C THR A 251 20.86 -24.52 9.17
N ARG A 252 20.97 -23.25 8.73
CA ARG A 252 21.65 -22.18 9.49
C ARG A 252 20.79 -20.95 9.72
N MET A 253 19.85 -20.68 8.82
CA MET A 253 18.95 -19.55 8.86
C MET A 253 17.51 -20.02 9.00
N ASP A 254 16.74 -19.22 9.72
CA ASP A 254 15.31 -19.39 9.91
C ASP A 254 14.56 -19.27 8.58
N HIS A 255 13.27 -19.59 8.56
CA HIS A 255 12.41 -19.27 7.44
C HIS A 255 12.26 -17.74 7.32
N PRO A 256 12.03 -17.20 6.10
CA PRO A 256 11.80 -15.78 5.93
C PRO A 256 10.46 -15.36 6.52
N SER A 257 10.38 -14.11 6.99
CA SER A 257 9.10 -13.53 7.36
C SER A 257 8.26 -13.23 6.11
N VAL A 258 6.94 -13.20 6.25
CA VAL A 258 6.03 -12.84 5.15
C VAL A 258 6.36 -11.46 4.60
N GLY A 259 6.70 -10.50 5.47
CA GLY A 259 7.13 -9.16 5.06
C GLY A 259 8.43 -9.15 4.27
N GLN A 260 9.43 -9.94 4.67
CA GLN A 260 10.70 -10.06 3.94
C GLN A 260 10.49 -10.72 2.56
N LEU A 261 9.65 -11.76 2.49
CA LEU A 261 9.29 -12.37 1.21
C LEU A 261 8.56 -11.37 0.30
N SER A 262 7.59 -10.62 0.84
CA SER A 262 6.84 -9.58 0.14
C SER A 262 7.79 -8.54 -0.48
N ASP A 263 8.72 -8.02 0.32
CA ASP A 263 9.72 -7.05 -0.11
C ASP A 263 10.58 -7.60 -1.26
N LYS A 264 11.11 -8.83 -1.11
CA LYS A 264 11.96 -9.45 -2.15
C LYS A 264 11.21 -9.82 -3.42
N LEU A 265 9.93 -10.20 -3.35
CA LEU A 265 9.12 -10.43 -4.55
C LEU A 265 8.87 -9.13 -5.32
N LEU A 266 8.59 -8.03 -4.61
CA LEU A 266 8.37 -6.71 -5.20
C LEU A 266 9.66 -6.12 -5.79
N GLU A 267 10.77 -6.18 -5.03
CA GLU A 267 12.09 -5.75 -5.46
C GLU A 267 12.54 -6.47 -6.74
N ASN A 268 12.30 -7.78 -6.82
CA ASN A 268 12.69 -8.61 -7.97
C ASN A 268 11.61 -8.75 -9.05
N HIS A 269 10.52 -7.97 -8.96
CA HIS A 269 9.45 -7.87 -9.96
C HIS A 269 8.79 -9.22 -10.28
N MET A 270 8.45 -10.00 -9.25
CA MET A 270 7.87 -11.33 -9.40
C MET A 270 6.38 -11.36 -9.10
N TYR A 271 5.65 -12.11 -9.92
CA TYR A 271 4.27 -12.51 -9.68
C TYR A 271 4.25 -13.93 -9.11
N SER A 272 3.87 -14.08 -7.85
CA SER A 272 3.69 -15.39 -7.22
C SER A 272 2.32 -15.97 -7.54
N ILE A 273 2.29 -17.22 -7.98
CA ILE A 273 1.07 -17.99 -8.22
C ILE A 273 1.08 -19.15 -7.22
N PHE A 274 0.11 -19.15 -6.32
CA PHE A 274 -0.08 -20.20 -5.33
C PHE A 274 -1.08 -21.21 -5.87
N ALA A 275 -0.59 -22.40 -6.20
CA ALA A 275 -1.37 -23.50 -6.73
C ALA A 275 -1.48 -24.58 -5.65
N VAL A 276 -2.50 -24.45 -4.79
CA VAL A 276 -2.56 -25.18 -3.50
C VAL A 276 -3.74 -26.11 -3.41
N GLU A 277 -3.58 -27.23 -2.69
CA GLU A 277 -4.67 -28.19 -2.52
C GLU A 277 -5.86 -27.57 -1.75
N LYS A 278 -7.09 -27.98 -2.11
CA LYS A 278 -8.36 -27.55 -1.51
C LYS A 278 -8.37 -27.47 0.01
N GLN A 279 -7.69 -28.39 0.71
CA GLN A 279 -7.68 -28.43 2.18
C GLN A 279 -6.88 -27.26 2.79
N GLN A 280 -5.80 -26.84 2.13
CA GLN A 280 -4.92 -25.76 2.61
C GLN A 280 -5.29 -24.38 2.05
N TYR A 281 -6.28 -24.32 1.15
CA TYR A 281 -6.64 -23.08 0.45
C TYR A 281 -6.90 -21.90 1.39
N GLN A 282 -7.62 -22.12 2.50
CA GLN A 282 -7.94 -21.06 3.47
C GLN A 282 -6.68 -20.46 4.11
N TRP A 283 -5.65 -21.26 4.36
CA TRP A 283 -4.40 -20.79 4.94
C TRP A 283 -3.66 -19.85 3.97
N TYR A 284 -3.58 -20.25 2.69
CA TYR A 284 -2.95 -19.43 1.67
C TYR A 284 -3.80 -18.22 1.25
N GLU A 285 -5.12 -18.26 1.42
CA GLU A 285 -6.01 -17.11 1.18
C GLU A 285 -5.66 -15.93 2.09
N GLU A 286 -5.40 -16.19 3.37
CA GLU A 286 -4.96 -15.16 4.31
C GLU A 286 -3.51 -14.71 4.04
N LEU A 287 -2.62 -15.64 3.69
CA LEU A 287 -1.22 -15.32 3.36
C LEU A 287 -1.11 -14.42 2.13
N VAL A 288 -1.84 -14.73 1.06
CA VAL A 288 -1.78 -14.02 -0.22
C VAL A 288 -2.25 -12.57 -0.10
N ARG A 289 -3.13 -12.25 0.85
CA ARG A 289 -3.52 -10.86 1.16
C ARG A 289 -2.35 -9.99 1.62
N LEU A 290 -1.31 -10.59 2.17
CA LEU A 290 -0.10 -9.93 2.65
C LEU A 290 1.02 -9.86 1.60
N LEU A 291 0.82 -10.50 0.44
CA LEU A 291 1.80 -10.61 -0.64
C LEU A 291 1.24 -9.94 -1.91
N PRO A 292 1.46 -8.63 -2.13
CA PRO A 292 0.95 -7.92 -3.28
C PRO A 292 1.44 -8.55 -4.60
N GLY A 293 0.56 -8.63 -5.60
CA GLY A 293 0.89 -9.29 -6.87
C GLY A 293 0.89 -10.82 -6.80
N SER A 294 0.27 -11.41 -5.77
CA SER A 294 0.07 -12.86 -5.70
C SER A 294 -1.30 -13.28 -6.22
N TYR A 295 -1.36 -14.44 -6.89
CA TYR A 295 -2.59 -15.05 -7.36
C TYR A 295 -2.79 -16.40 -6.70
N LEU A 296 -3.98 -16.66 -6.16
CA LEU A 296 -4.30 -17.91 -5.47
C LEU A 296 -5.22 -18.76 -6.34
N GLY A 297 -4.84 -20.01 -6.53
CA GLY A 297 -5.58 -21.01 -7.25
C GLY A 297 -5.79 -22.26 -6.43
N LYS A 298 -6.99 -22.80 -6.54
CA LYS A 298 -7.38 -24.05 -5.89
C LYS A 298 -7.06 -25.23 -6.80
N LEU A 299 -6.06 -26.03 -6.44
CA LEU A 299 -5.97 -27.38 -6.97
C LEU A 299 -6.95 -28.28 -6.20
N GLY A 300 -8.00 -28.73 -6.88
CA GLY A 300 -8.66 -29.95 -6.45
C GLY A 300 -7.76 -31.15 -6.78
N LEU A 301 -7.88 -32.24 -6.02
CA LEU A 301 -7.66 -33.57 -6.56
C LEU A 301 -8.44 -33.63 -7.89
N PHE A 302 -7.69 -33.68 -9.00
CA PHE A 302 -8.18 -33.77 -10.37
C PHE A 302 -8.84 -32.49 -10.94
N GLN A 303 -8.10 -31.81 -11.82
CA GLN A 303 -8.38 -31.80 -13.27
C GLN A 303 -7.32 -30.88 -13.92
N ALA A 304 -6.54 -31.41 -14.87
CA ALA A 304 -5.52 -30.68 -15.64
C ALA A 304 -5.91 -29.29 -16.20
N PRO A 305 -7.17 -29.01 -16.60
CA PRO A 305 -7.59 -27.67 -17.02
C PRO A 305 -7.38 -26.62 -15.93
N ASN A 306 -7.55 -26.97 -14.65
CA ASN A 306 -7.55 -25.98 -13.56
C ASN A 306 -6.17 -25.33 -13.34
N LEU A 307 -5.08 -26.10 -13.48
CA LEU A 307 -3.72 -25.53 -13.37
C LEU A 307 -3.37 -24.68 -14.59
N ILE A 308 -3.82 -25.09 -15.78
CA ILE A 308 -3.60 -24.34 -17.02
C ILE A 308 -4.31 -22.99 -16.95
N GLU A 309 -5.62 -23.02 -16.70
CA GLU A 309 -6.43 -21.81 -16.58
C GLU A 309 -5.93 -20.92 -15.44
N LEU A 310 -5.52 -21.48 -14.30
CA LEU A 310 -4.94 -20.71 -13.19
C LEU A 310 -3.73 -19.87 -13.63
N VAL A 311 -2.76 -20.48 -14.32
CA VAL A 311 -1.54 -19.78 -14.73
C VAL A 311 -1.83 -18.81 -15.88
N VAL A 312 -2.72 -19.18 -16.80
CA VAL A 312 -3.16 -18.31 -17.90
C VAL A 312 -3.91 -17.08 -17.37
N ASP A 313 -4.80 -17.26 -16.40
CA ASP A 313 -5.54 -16.17 -15.77
C ASP A 313 -4.60 -15.28 -14.97
N ALA A 314 -3.70 -15.85 -14.16
CA ALA A 314 -2.66 -15.09 -13.47
C ALA A 314 -1.78 -14.29 -14.44
N TYR A 315 -1.47 -14.86 -15.62
CA TYR A 315 -0.75 -14.15 -16.67
C TYR A 315 -1.56 -12.98 -17.27
N LYS A 316 -2.87 -13.15 -17.47
CA LYS A 316 -3.77 -12.13 -18.01
C LYS A 316 -4.12 -11.04 -16.99
N VAL A 317 -3.95 -11.29 -15.69
CA VAL A 317 -4.15 -10.25 -14.67
C VAL A 317 -3.16 -9.10 -14.92
N GLN A 318 -3.73 -7.93 -15.20
CA GLN A 318 -3.01 -6.67 -15.27
C GLN A 318 -2.78 -6.16 -13.84
N SER A 319 -1.57 -5.67 -13.56
CA SER A 319 -1.25 -5.13 -12.24
C SER A 319 -2.24 -4.03 -11.89
N THR A 320 -2.87 -4.13 -10.72
CA THR A 320 -3.63 -3.04 -10.11
C THR A 320 -2.83 -2.31 -9.05
N HIS A 321 -1.61 -2.75 -8.76
CA HIS A 321 -0.76 -2.13 -7.75
C HIS A 321 0.41 -1.40 -8.41
N LEU A 322 0.71 -0.20 -7.91
CA LEU A 322 1.92 0.56 -8.22
C LEU A 322 2.87 0.50 -7.03
N LEU A 323 4.13 0.20 -7.32
CA LEU A 323 5.22 0.49 -6.40
C LEU A 323 5.64 1.94 -6.60
N TYR A 324 5.73 2.69 -5.51
CA TYR A 324 6.30 4.03 -5.46
C TYR A 324 7.03 4.20 -4.13
N PHE A 325 8.13 4.95 -4.14
CA PHE A 325 8.88 5.26 -2.92
C PHE A 325 8.36 6.59 -2.33
N LEU A 326 8.01 6.57 -1.05
CA LEU A 326 7.59 7.78 -0.32
C LEU A 326 8.80 8.68 -0.06
N CYS A 327 8.62 9.97 -0.31
CA CYS A 327 9.57 11.02 0.04
C CYS A 327 8.92 11.92 1.10
N ASN A 328 9.60 12.22 2.20
CA ASN A 328 9.01 12.81 3.42
C ASN A 328 8.25 14.14 3.23
N PHE A 329 8.50 14.89 2.16
CA PHE A 329 7.84 16.18 1.88
C PHE A 329 6.76 16.12 0.78
N PHE A 330 6.62 14.99 0.09
CA PHE A 330 5.67 14.80 -1.00
C PHE A 330 4.59 13.78 -0.63
N LEU A 331 3.33 14.17 -0.81
CA LEU A 331 2.19 13.25 -0.74
C LEU A 331 1.92 12.69 -2.12
N ILE A 332 1.79 11.36 -2.23
CA ILE A 332 1.44 10.69 -3.48
C ILE A 332 0.12 9.95 -3.27
N PHE A 333 -0.90 10.36 -4.02
CA PHE A 333 -2.18 9.68 -4.10
C PHE A 333 -2.33 8.98 -5.44
N VAL A 334 -2.83 7.75 -5.44
CA VAL A 334 -3.04 6.96 -6.65
C VAL A 334 -4.50 6.54 -6.72
N MET A 335 -5.18 6.95 -7.79
CA MET A 335 -6.50 6.45 -8.14
C MET A 335 -6.40 5.51 -9.34
N ILE A 336 -7.07 4.36 -9.25
CA ILE A 336 -7.07 3.33 -10.29
C ILE A 336 -8.37 3.39 -11.06
N GLN A 337 -8.27 3.47 -12.39
CA GLN A 337 -9.41 3.36 -13.28
C GLN A 337 -9.18 2.20 -14.26
N LYS A 338 -10.02 1.16 -14.15
CA LYS A 338 -9.96 -0.01 -15.03
C LYS A 338 -10.82 0.22 -16.27
N ALA A 339 -10.22 0.11 -17.46
CA ALA A 339 -10.92 -0.02 -18.73
C ALA A 339 -10.77 -1.45 -19.27
N SER A 340 -11.53 -1.82 -20.31
CA SER A 340 -11.62 -3.20 -20.82
C SER A 340 -10.27 -3.82 -21.21
N GLU A 341 -9.33 -3.04 -21.73
CA GLU A 341 -8.02 -3.53 -22.23
C GLU A 341 -6.80 -2.87 -21.57
N SER A 342 -6.99 -1.80 -20.79
CA SER A 342 -5.90 -1.02 -20.19
C SER A 342 -6.28 -0.52 -18.81
N VAL A 343 -5.29 -0.43 -17.92
CA VAL A 343 -5.43 0.17 -16.59
C VAL A 343 -4.81 1.55 -16.61
N TYR A 344 -5.55 2.53 -16.11
CA TYR A 344 -5.08 3.89 -15.95
C TYR A 344 -4.88 4.20 -14.47
N PHE A 345 -3.72 4.75 -14.13
CA PHE A 345 -3.37 5.21 -12.81
C PHE A 345 -3.31 6.73 -12.84
N ASN A 346 -4.24 7.39 -12.15
CA ASN A 346 -4.17 8.82 -11.93
C ASN A 346 -3.36 9.07 -10.65
N ILE A 347 -2.19 9.65 -10.80
CA ILE A 347 -1.19 9.86 -9.74
C ILE A 347 -1.17 11.34 -9.43
N THR A 348 -1.62 11.71 -8.23
CA THR A 348 -1.56 13.08 -7.72
C THR A 348 -0.37 13.20 -6.78
N ILE A 349 0.51 14.17 -7.06
CA ILE A 349 1.69 14.46 -6.27
C ILE A 349 1.52 15.86 -5.69
N GLY A 350 1.46 15.95 -4.37
CA GLY A 350 1.37 17.19 -3.61
C GLY A 350 2.64 17.48 -2.84
N MET A 351 3.04 18.74 -2.76
CA MET A 351 4.18 19.18 -1.96
C MET A 351 3.67 19.89 -0.70
N ARG A 352 3.94 19.35 0.50
CA ARG A 352 3.48 19.96 1.76
C ARG A 352 4.33 21.18 2.14
N SER A 353 5.64 21.01 2.20
CA SER A 353 6.60 22.04 2.60
C SER A 353 7.88 21.95 1.79
N CYS A 354 8.73 22.95 1.93
CA CYS A 354 10.11 22.88 1.45
C CYS A 354 10.96 21.97 2.34
N PRO A 355 12.09 21.45 1.83
CA PRO A 355 13.11 20.81 2.65
C PRO A 355 13.65 21.76 3.72
N ASP A 356 14.23 21.21 4.79
CA ASP A 356 14.67 21.97 5.97
C ASP A 356 15.73 23.05 5.67
N ASP A 357 16.49 22.89 4.58
CA ASP A 357 17.48 23.87 4.11
C ASP A 357 16.89 24.99 3.24
N GLY A 358 15.60 24.91 2.89
CA GLY A 358 14.89 25.87 2.05
C GLY A 358 15.43 25.97 0.62
N GLU A 359 16.20 24.97 0.17
CA GLU A 359 16.72 24.88 -1.20
C GLU A 359 15.68 24.29 -2.17
N ASP A 360 15.88 24.57 -3.45
CA ASP A 360 15.19 23.82 -4.52
C ASP A 360 15.84 22.41 -4.59
N GLU A 361 15.02 21.36 -4.60
CA GLU A 361 15.44 19.95 -4.60
C GLU A 361 14.72 19.19 -5.72
N ASP A 362 15.49 18.39 -6.45
CA ASP A 362 15.00 17.54 -7.53
C ASP A 362 14.90 16.09 -7.05
N VAL A 363 13.68 15.57 -6.94
CA VAL A 363 13.40 14.20 -6.52
C VAL A 363 12.94 13.37 -7.71
N THR A 364 13.41 12.13 -7.82
CA THR A 364 12.94 11.19 -8.84
C THR A 364 12.13 10.07 -8.20
N VAL A 365 10.89 9.91 -8.64
CA VAL A 365 10.00 8.82 -8.26
C VAL A 365 9.87 7.84 -9.42
N LEU A 366 10.12 6.57 -9.14
CA LEU A 366 9.86 5.49 -10.08
C LEU A 366 8.48 4.91 -9.81
N VAL A 367 7.58 5.09 -10.76
CA VAL A 367 6.25 4.48 -10.74
C VAL A 367 6.30 3.20 -11.56
N ARG A 368 6.12 2.07 -10.89
CA ARG A 368 6.19 0.75 -11.54
C ARG A 368 4.95 -0.08 -11.24
N PRO A 369 4.24 -0.59 -12.25
CA PRO A 369 3.22 -1.61 -12.04
C PRO A 369 3.88 -2.89 -11.54
N VAL A 370 3.37 -3.47 -10.45
CA VAL A 370 3.90 -4.72 -9.88
C VAL A 370 4.09 -5.78 -10.98
N GLY A 371 5.27 -6.41 -10.98
CA GLY A 371 5.72 -7.45 -11.91
C GLY A 371 5.76 -7.11 -13.41
N TYR A 372 5.81 -5.83 -13.74
CA TYR A 372 6.35 -5.33 -15.01
C TYR A 372 7.73 -4.73 -14.71
N ASN A 373 8.74 -4.98 -15.55
CA ASN A 373 10.04 -4.31 -15.39
C ASN A 373 9.95 -2.82 -15.78
N GLU A 374 9.10 -2.53 -16.76
CA GLU A 374 8.87 -1.18 -17.26
C GLU A 374 8.27 -0.25 -16.20
N SER A 375 8.78 0.98 -16.14
CA SER A 375 8.38 2.00 -15.18
C SER A 375 8.24 3.37 -15.84
N THR A 376 7.42 4.23 -15.25
CA THR A 376 7.39 5.66 -15.52
C THR A 376 8.32 6.36 -14.53
N ILE A 377 9.22 7.20 -15.05
CA ILE A 377 10.10 8.05 -14.27
C ILE A 377 9.40 9.41 -14.10
N VAL A 378 9.15 9.79 -12.86
CA VAL A 378 8.57 11.10 -12.51
C VAL A 378 9.65 11.94 -11.83
N ARG A 379 10.12 12.99 -12.51
CA ARG A 379 11.05 13.98 -11.96
C ARG A 379 10.24 15.10 -11.35
N ILE A 380 10.47 15.38 -10.07
CA ILE A 380 9.76 16.38 -9.30
C ILE A 380 10.77 17.46 -8.94
N HIS A 381 10.54 18.67 -9.45
CA HIS A 381 11.36 19.85 -9.19
C HIS A 381 10.65 20.71 -8.15
N SER A 382 11.25 20.88 -6.97
CA SER A 382 10.71 21.75 -5.95
C SER A 382 11.12 23.20 -6.21
N LYS A 383 10.15 24.12 -6.10
CA LYS A 383 10.35 25.56 -6.25
C LYS A 383 10.06 26.24 -4.91
N CYS A 384 11.11 26.34 -4.11
CA CYS A 384 11.13 26.90 -2.77
C CYS A 384 11.70 28.33 -2.76
N ARG A 385 12.73 28.55 -3.56
CA ARG A 385 13.41 29.85 -3.61
C ARG A 385 12.70 30.83 -4.53
N CYS A 386 12.60 32.06 -4.05
CA CYS A 386 12.21 33.19 -4.86
C CYS A 386 13.46 33.76 -5.57
N SER A 387 13.39 33.91 -6.89
CA SER A 387 14.37 34.59 -7.71
C SER A 387 14.06 36.09 -7.71
N CYS A 388 14.77 36.88 -6.90
CA CYS A 388 14.80 38.33 -7.07
C CYS A 388 15.37 38.64 -8.47
N GLY A 389 14.78 39.59 -9.21
CA GLY A 389 15.23 39.97 -10.57
C GLY A 389 16.71 40.43 -10.63
N PRO A 390 17.21 40.85 -11.81
CA PRO A 390 18.63 41.17 -12.02
C PRO A 390 19.20 42.27 -11.10
N MET A 391 18.35 43.05 -10.42
CA MET A 391 18.74 43.89 -9.28
C MET A 391 18.73 43.05 -7.98
N ARG A 392 19.80 42.28 -7.76
CA ARG A 392 20.03 41.53 -6.51
C ARG A 392 20.26 42.48 -5.32
N HIS A 393 19.19 43.02 -4.72
CA HIS A 393 19.24 43.58 -3.37
C HIS A 393 18.08 42.99 -2.57
N CYS A 394 18.32 41.79 -2.04
CA CYS A 394 17.46 41.11 -1.07
C CYS A 394 18.24 41.00 0.25
N ASN A 395 18.74 42.14 0.75
CA ASN A 395 19.32 42.26 2.08
C ASN A 395 18.44 43.21 2.90
N ASP A 396 17.70 42.66 3.86
CA ASP A 396 17.35 43.40 5.06
C ASP A 396 18.63 43.38 5.92
N ASP A 397 19.51 44.37 5.72
CA ASP A 397 20.63 44.60 6.62
C ASP A 397 20.01 44.97 7.98
N SER A 398 19.95 43.97 8.86
CA SER A 398 19.50 44.09 10.23
C SER A 398 20.55 44.87 11.03
N GLN A 399 20.66 46.17 10.76
CA GLN A 399 21.25 47.09 11.73
C GLN A 399 20.25 47.26 12.87
N SER A 400 20.63 46.71 14.03
CA SER A 400 19.97 46.86 15.32
C SER A 400 19.51 48.32 15.58
N PRO A 401 18.26 48.58 15.99
CA PRO A 401 17.79 49.96 16.22
C PRO A 401 18.33 50.62 17.50
N CYS A 402 19.11 49.90 18.32
CA CYS A 402 19.46 50.36 19.65
C CYS A 402 20.92 50.87 19.67
N LYS A 403 21.15 52.09 19.14
CA LYS A 403 22.30 52.93 19.52
C LYS A 403 21.81 54.29 19.97
N GLY A 404 21.81 54.47 21.29
CA GLY A 404 21.68 55.77 21.93
C GLY A 404 22.85 56.68 21.53
N THR A 405 22.51 57.93 21.32
CA THR A 405 23.40 59.05 21.06
C THR A 405 24.39 59.26 22.21
N GLN A 406 25.68 59.05 21.94
CA GLN A 406 26.84 59.59 22.65
C GLN A 406 27.95 59.72 21.58
N ASP A 407 28.77 60.75 21.47
CA ASP A 407 28.96 61.99 22.21
C ASP A 407 29.80 62.87 21.26
N SER A 408 29.36 64.07 20.89
CA SER A 408 30.18 65.01 20.12
C SER A 408 30.78 66.02 21.08
N SER A 409 32.07 65.82 21.38
CA SER A 409 32.89 66.80 22.07
C SER A 409 33.10 68.03 21.19
N ASN A 410 32.56 69.18 21.61
CA ASN A 410 33.33 70.41 21.87
C ASN A 410 32.43 71.64 22.16
N GLN A 411 32.69 72.24 23.33
CA GLN A 411 32.77 73.69 23.59
C GLN A 411 31.58 74.61 23.26
N GLU A 412 30.84 75.08 24.28
CA GLU A 412 30.95 76.44 24.87
C GLU A 412 29.73 76.88 25.73
N GLN A 413 30.04 77.40 26.93
CA GLN A 413 29.44 78.55 27.65
C GLN A 413 27.92 78.59 28.02
N ARG A 414 27.68 78.49 29.36
CA ARG A 414 26.69 79.15 30.29
C ARG A 414 25.56 80.08 29.74
N PRO A 415 24.53 80.46 30.57
CA PRO A 415 23.71 79.73 31.55
C PRO A 415 22.19 80.07 31.46
N ASP A 416 21.38 79.38 32.29
CA ASP A 416 20.06 79.78 32.82
C ASP A 416 18.82 79.83 31.89
N HIS A 417 17.92 78.84 32.05
CA HIS A 417 16.52 79.07 32.40
C HIS A 417 15.87 77.72 32.75
N GLY A 418 15.41 77.61 34.00
CA GLY A 418 14.73 76.42 34.51
C GLY A 418 13.38 76.18 33.85
N LEU A 419 13.11 74.92 33.50
CA LEU A 419 11.77 74.33 33.52
C LEU A 419 11.87 72.85 33.91
N ILE A 420 11.11 72.51 34.93
CA ILE A 420 10.85 71.18 35.46
C ILE A 420 10.54 70.21 34.32
N LYS A 421 11.32 69.11 34.19
CA LYS A 421 10.89 67.91 33.46
C LYS A 421 10.65 66.81 34.48
N ASP A 422 9.40 66.76 34.90
CA ASP A 422 8.79 65.53 35.40
C ASP A 422 8.43 64.62 34.22
N SER A 423 8.40 63.32 34.53
CA SER A 423 7.95 62.16 33.75
C SER A 423 8.97 61.51 32.78
N ASP A 424 9.65 60.50 33.32
CA ASP A 424 9.86 59.20 32.66
C ASP A 424 8.56 58.80 31.94
N ARG A 425 8.52 58.94 30.62
CA ARG A 425 7.47 58.37 29.78
C ARG A 425 7.89 56.95 29.39
N ASP A 426 7.52 56.03 30.28
CA ASP A 426 7.04 54.67 30.04
C ASP A 426 7.17 54.17 28.58
N SER A 427 8.38 53.71 28.23
CA SER A 427 8.69 53.14 26.90
C SER A 427 8.13 51.71 26.71
N ASN A 428 7.49 51.14 27.74
CA ASN A 428 6.97 49.77 27.74
C ASN A 428 5.50 49.64 27.35
N ARG A 429 4.76 50.75 27.15
CA ARG A 429 3.35 50.69 26.71
C ARG A 429 3.15 49.91 25.41
N ASN A 430 4.14 49.90 24.52
CA ASN A 430 4.07 49.21 23.22
C ASN A 430 4.22 47.68 23.32
N CYS A 431 4.56 47.15 24.50
CA CYS A 431 4.75 45.73 24.77
C CYS A 431 3.59 45.09 25.56
N ARG A 432 2.48 45.82 25.74
CA ARG A 432 1.28 45.32 26.43
C ARG A 432 0.16 45.07 25.42
N GLY A 433 -0.50 43.93 25.55
CA GLY A 433 -1.74 43.65 24.84
C GLY A 433 -2.90 44.49 25.34
N ASP A 434 -3.91 44.71 24.51
CA ASP A 434 -5.11 45.46 24.89
C ASP A 434 -5.79 44.82 26.11
N GLY A 435 -5.86 45.56 27.22
CA GLY A 435 -6.45 45.09 28.48
C GLY A 435 -5.50 44.30 29.40
N SER A 436 -4.21 44.16 29.04
CA SER A 436 -3.18 43.54 29.87
C SER A 436 -2.33 44.60 30.59
N ASP A 437 -2.04 44.39 31.88
CA ASP A 437 -1.07 45.19 32.64
C ASP A 437 0.32 44.55 32.68
N VAL A 438 0.49 43.41 32.00
CA VAL A 438 1.73 42.62 32.00
C VAL A 438 2.44 42.77 30.65
N ASP A 439 3.69 43.20 30.69
CA ASP A 439 4.56 43.31 29.52
C ASP A 439 4.85 41.91 28.95
N CYS A 440 4.72 41.75 27.63
CA CYS A 440 5.06 40.52 26.91
C CYS A 440 4.42 39.25 27.50
N SER A 441 3.20 39.38 28.03
CA SER A 441 2.43 38.30 28.65
C SER A 441 3.19 37.56 29.76
N GLY A 442 4.24 38.18 30.34
CA GLY A 442 5.12 37.56 31.34
C GLY A 442 6.01 36.42 30.80
N ARG A 443 6.05 36.21 29.48
CA ARG A 443 6.82 35.13 28.81
C ARG A 443 7.92 35.69 27.90
N GLY A 444 8.40 36.89 28.22
CA GLY A 444 9.42 37.59 27.45
C GLY A 444 9.82 38.91 28.09
N VAL A 445 10.79 39.57 27.47
CA VAL A 445 11.30 40.88 27.90
C VAL A 445 10.97 41.93 26.84
N CYS A 446 10.51 43.10 27.28
CA CYS A 446 10.27 44.23 26.38
C CYS A 446 11.60 44.96 26.11
N GLU A 447 12.09 44.84 24.88
CA GLU A 447 13.32 45.51 24.44
C GLU A 447 13.00 46.49 23.30
N CYS A 448 13.35 47.76 23.48
CA CYS A 448 13.14 48.82 22.49
C CYS A 448 11.68 48.89 21.95
N GLY A 449 10.68 48.63 22.82
CA GLY A 449 9.24 48.69 22.48
C GLY A 449 8.70 47.46 21.75
N ARG A 450 9.46 46.36 21.70
CA ARG A 450 9.05 45.07 21.13
C ARG A 450 9.31 43.94 22.13
N CYS A 451 8.44 42.94 22.15
CA CYS A 451 8.64 41.76 22.98
C CYS A 451 9.63 40.77 22.35
N VAL A 452 10.58 40.33 23.17
CA VAL A 452 11.50 39.23 22.90
C VAL A 452 11.07 38.06 23.77
N CYS A 453 10.57 37.00 23.14
CA CYS A 453 9.99 35.86 23.85
C CYS A 453 11.06 34.90 24.38
N GLU A 454 10.81 34.34 25.57
CA GLU A 454 11.73 33.43 26.23
C GLU A 454 11.71 32.05 25.53
N GLN A 455 12.90 31.48 25.31
CA GLN A 455 13.03 30.14 24.77
C GLN A 455 12.88 29.12 25.89
N THR A 456 11.93 28.19 25.74
CA THR A 456 11.67 27.14 26.72
C THR A 456 12.12 25.78 26.21
N ARG A 457 12.31 24.81 27.10
CA ARG A 457 12.62 23.42 26.71
C ARG A 457 11.39 22.64 26.22
N LEU A 458 10.19 23.22 26.38
CA LEU A 458 8.92 22.57 26.03
C LEU A 458 8.46 22.93 24.62
N GLY A 459 8.96 24.03 24.07
CA GLY A 459 8.68 24.49 22.72
C GLY A 459 8.87 26.00 22.58
N THR A 460 8.29 26.58 21.54
CA THR A 460 8.49 27.97 21.15
C THR A 460 7.36 28.85 21.65
N VAL A 461 7.72 29.94 22.34
CA VAL A 461 6.79 31.04 22.66
C VAL A 461 6.97 32.14 21.63
N TYR A 462 5.87 32.60 21.03
CA TYR A 462 5.85 33.57 19.95
C TYR A 462 4.60 34.46 20.01
N GLY A 463 4.47 35.41 19.08
CA GLY A 463 3.41 36.41 19.08
C GLY A 463 3.94 37.83 19.37
N LYS A 464 3.10 38.85 19.14
CA LYS A 464 3.52 40.26 19.25
C LYS A 464 3.89 40.62 20.70
N TYR A 465 3.23 39.96 21.64
CA TYR A 465 3.37 40.11 23.08
C TYR A 465 3.69 38.78 23.76
N CYS A 466 4.29 37.81 23.05
CA CYS A 466 4.61 36.47 23.57
C CYS A 466 3.40 35.73 24.17
N GLU A 467 2.26 35.90 23.52
CA GLU A 467 0.95 35.42 23.93
C GLU A 467 0.63 34.01 23.40
N ILE A 468 1.41 33.50 22.45
CA ILE A 468 1.18 32.21 21.77
C ILE A 468 2.32 31.25 22.08
N ASP A 469 2.00 29.98 22.20
CA ASP A 469 2.97 28.89 22.27
C ASP A 469 2.50 27.69 21.45
N ASP A 470 3.45 26.82 21.11
CA ASP A 470 3.24 25.62 20.28
C ASP A 470 3.07 24.34 21.11
N PHE A 471 2.89 24.42 22.44
CA PHE A 471 2.91 23.25 23.34
C PHE A 471 1.73 23.14 24.32
N SER A 472 0.86 24.15 24.42
CA SER A 472 -0.29 24.18 25.35
C SER A 472 -1.59 23.59 24.79
N CYS A 473 -1.53 22.71 23.78
CA CYS A 473 -2.70 22.05 23.21
C CYS A 473 -3.01 20.67 23.84
N PRO A 474 -4.20 20.08 23.61
CA PRO A 474 -4.55 18.75 24.12
C PRO A 474 -3.61 17.63 23.64
N TYR A 475 -3.40 16.63 24.50
CA TYR A 475 -2.59 15.44 24.21
C TYR A 475 -3.47 14.19 24.10
N GLU A 476 -3.22 13.35 23.10
CA GLU A 476 -3.87 12.04 22.91
C GLU A 476 -2.79 10.96 22.87
N GLY A 477 -2.89 9.94 23.71
CA GLY A 477 -1.87 8.87 23.79
C GLY A 477 -0.46 9.35 24.15
N GLY A 478 -0.32 10.54 24.75
CA GLY A 478 0.96 11.17 25.07
C GLY A 478 1.57 12.02 23.94
N LEU A 479 0.87 12.19 22.81
CA LEU A 479 1.29 13.03 21.69
C LEU A 479 0.45 14.31 21.63
N LEU A 480 1.11 15.47 21.47
CA LEU A 480 0.46 16.76 21.28
C LEU A 480 -0.37 16.74 20.00
N CYS A 481 -1.65 17.11 20.06
CA CYS A 481 -2.60 17.01 18.94
C CYS A 481 -2.63 15.62 18.29
N GLY A 482 -2.45 14.56 19.08
CA GLY A 482 -2.41 13.17 18.62
C GLY A 482 -1.26 12.86 17.64
N GLY A 483 -0.29 13.76 17.49
CA GLY A 483 0.78 13.70 16.49
C GLY A 483 0.30 13.93 15.06
N ARG A 484 -0.91 14.46 14.86
CA ARG A 484 -1.61 14.60 13.56
C ARG A 484 -2.29 15.96 13.42
N GLY A 485 -1.70 16.97 14.04
CA GLY A 485 -2.19 18.33 14.03
C GLY A 485 -1.14 19.29 14.56
N VAL A 486 -1.30 20.57 14.24
CA VAL A 486 -0.40 21.64 14.67
C VAL A 486 -1.08 22.43 15.78
N CYS A 487 -0.38 22.65 16.88
CA CYS A 487 -0.85 23.48 17.97
C CYS A 487 -0.77 24.96 17.59
N VAL A 488 -1.90 25.64 17.54
CA VAL A 488 -1.97 27.08 17.23
C VAL A 488 -2.84 27.76 18.27
N SER A 489 -2.22 28.57 19.13
CA SER A 489 -2.94 29.37 20.15
C SER A 489 -3.78 28.52 21.12
N GLY A 490 -3.26 27.35 21.52
CA GLY A 490 -3.94 26.45 22.47
C GLY A 490 -4.99 25.54 21.85
N GLU A 491 -5.22 25.62 20.55
CA GLU A 491 -6.12 24.74 19.80
C GLU A 491 -5.36 23.89 18.78
N CYS A 492 -5.79 22.63 18.62
CA CYS A 492 -5.22 21.74 17.62
C CYS A 492 -5.87 22.00 16.25
N VAL A 493 -5.06 22.41 15.29
CA VAL A 493 -5.45 22.45 13.87
C VAL A 493 -5.08 21.10 13.26
N CYS A 494 -6.09 20.27 13.01
CA CYS A 494 -5.88 18.90 12.54
C CYS A 494 -5.41 18.84 11.08
N GLU A 495 -4.64 17.80 10.77
CA GLU A 495 -4.35 17.42 9.40
C GLU A 495 -5.64 17.04 8.65
N ASP A 496 -5.63 17.19 7.33
CA ASP A 496 -6.71 16.69 6.48
C ASP A 496 -6.95 15.20 6.76
N ASP A 497 -8.23 14.82 6.80
CA ASP A 497 -8.74 13.51 7.25
C ASP A 497 -8.70 13.24 8.76
N TRP A 498 -8.40 14.24 9.61
CA TRP A 498 -8.51 14.12 11.08
C TRP A 498 -9.39 15.22 11.69
N THR A 499 -10.05 14.89 12.80
CA THR A 499 -10.99 15.77 13.49
C THR A 499 -10.99 15.53 15.01
N GLY A 500 -11.72 16.37 15.74
CA GLY A 500 -11.78 16.39 17.19
C GLY A 500 -10.71 17.28 17.83
N ASP A 501 -10.93 17.65 19.08
CA ASP A 501 -10.12 18.64 19.80
C ASP A 501 -8.65 18.23 19.99
N SER A 502 -8.36 16.93 19.91
CA SER A 502 -7.01 16.34 19.98
C SER A 502 -6.53 15.76 18.65
N CYS A 503 -7.27 15.94 17.55
CA CYS A 503 -6.99 15.35 16.22
C CYS A 503 -6.82 13.82 16.23
N GLY A 504 -7.43 13.13 17.19
CA GLY A 504 -7.36 11.67 17.32
C GLY A 504 -8.39 10.90 16.47
N CYS A 505 -9.31 11.58 15.80
CA CYS A 505 -10.42 10.92 15.09
C CYS A 505 -10.26 11.03 13.57
N SER A 506 -10.15 9.89 12.88
CA SER A 506 -10.12 9.83 11.41
C SER A 506 -11.48 10.15 10.80
N VAL A 507 -11.50 11.05 9.80
CA VAL A 507 -12.65 11.39 8.95
C VAL A 507 -12.82 10.36 7.82
N SER A 508 -11.74 9.67 7.43
CA SER A 508 -11.79 8.63 6.42
C SER A 508 -12.68 7.46 6.84
N THR A 509 -13.57 7.06 5.93
CA THR A 509 -14.45 5.90 6.09
C THR A 509 -13.90 4.63 5.45
N ALA A 510 -12.71 4.70 4.85
CA ALA A 510 -12.10 3.59 4.11
C ALA A 510 -11.89 2.35 4.99
N THR A 511 -11.49 2.55 6.25
CA THR A 511 -11.29 1.44 7.22
C THR A 511 -12.59 0.80 7.71
N CYS A 512 -13.75 1.40 7.39
CA CYS A 512 -15.07 0.92 7.74
C CYS A 512 -15.82 0.29 6.55
N GLN A 513 -15.19 0.19 5.39
CA GLN A 513 -15.81 -0.40 4.20
C GLN A 513 -15.59 -1.91 4.17
N SER A 514 -16.67 -2.70 4.18
CA SER A 514 -16.61 -4.15 4.11
C SER A 514 -16.38 -4.65 2.66
N ALA A 515 -16.04 -5.94 2.50
CA ALA A 515 -15.72 -6.55 1.20
C ALA A 515 -16.84 -6.45 0.13
N ASN A 516 -18.08 -6.21 0.56
CA ASN A 516 -19.24 -5.96 -0.31
C ASN A 516 -19.40 -4.48 -0.73
N GLY A 517 -18.44 -3.61 -0.37
CA GLY A 517 -18.45 -2.18 -0.68
C GLY A 517 -19.35 -1.32 0.24
N LEU A 518 -20.07 -1.94 1.18
CA LEU A 518 -20.94 -1.22 2.12
C LEU A 518 -20.16 -0.72 3.34
N LEU A 519 -20.57 0.43 3.88
CA LEU A 519 -19.98 0.99 5.09
C LEU A 519 -20.59 0.31 6.31
N CYS A 520 -19.76 -0.32 7.14
CA CYS A 520 -20.16 -1.14 8.29
C CYS A 520 -21.25 -2.17 7.93
N SER A 521 -21.12 -2.82 6.78
CA SER A 521 -22.09 -3.78 6.23
C SER A 521 -23.53 -3.24 6.11
N GLY A 522 -23.73 -1.92 6.16
CA GLY A 522 -25.04 -1.26 6.23
C GLY A 522 -25.77 -1.43 7.56
N GLN A 523 -25.09 -1.89 8.62
CA GLN A 523 -25.67 -2.21 9.94
C GLN A 523 -25.07 -1.35 11.07
N GLY A 524 -24.32 -0.31 10.71
CA GLY A 524 -23.62 0.53 11.66
C GLY A 524 -23.14 1.84 11.05
N ARG A 525 -22.58 2.69 11.91
CA ARG A 525 -21.96 3.98 11.55
C ARG A 525 -20.45 3.91 11.76
N CYS A 526 -19.68 4.49 10.86
CA CYS A 526 -18.24 4.63 11.02
C CYS A 526 -17.94 5.84 11.90
N VAL A 527 -17.26 5.63 13.03
CA VAL A 527 -16.86 6.69 13.96
C VAL A 527 -15.35 6.53 14.20
N CYS A 528 -14.58 7.54 13.82
CA CYS A 528 -13.11 7.55 13.94
C CYS A 528 -12.43 6.31 13.32
N GLY A 529 -12.90 5.89 12.13
CA GLY A 529 -12.36 4.73 11.42
C GLY A 529 -12.74 3.36 11.98
N LYS A 530 -13.70 3.28 12.92
CA LYS A 530 -14.25 2.03 13.46
C LYS A 530 -15.77 1.96 13.31
N CYS A 531 -16.30 0.79 13.02
CA CYS A 531 -17.74 0.58 12.95
C CYS A 531 -18.37 0.48 14.34
N VAL A 532 -19.42 1.28 14.56
CA VAL A 532 -20.30 1.20 15.71
C VAL A 532 -21.64 0.67 15.21
N CYS A 533 -21.97 -0.58 15.57
CA CYS A 533 -23.18 -1.24 15.13
C CYS A 533 -24.41 -0.59 15.77
N GLU A 534 -25.45 -0.33 14.96
CA GLU A 534 -26.69 0.28 15.44
C GLU A 534 -27.58 -0.76 16.13
N ASP A 535 -27.58 -2.00 15.64
CA ASP A 535 -28.25 -3.12 16.28
C ASP A 535 -27.29 -3.90 17.21
N PRO A 536 -27.60 -4.05 18.50
CA PRO A 536 -26.80 -4.84 19.44
C PRO A 536 -26.62 -6.32 19.07
N ARG A 537 -27.44 -6.86 18.16
CA ARG A 537 -27.33 -8.23 17.65
C ARG A 537 -26.24 -8.39 16.59
N HIS A 538 -25.80 -7.29 15.99
CA HIS A 538 -24.74 -7.25 15.01
C HIS A 538 -23.39 -7.01 15.69
N SER A 539 -22.37 -7.71 15.22
CA SER A 539 -21.02 -7.70 15.77
C SER A 539 -19.99 -7.96 14.66
N GLY A 540 -18.71 -7.80 14.97
CA GLY A 540 -17.62 -7.85 13.99
C GLY A 540 -17.12 -6.46 13.62
N ASP A 541 -15.95 -6.42 12.97
CA ASP A 541 -15.23 -5.17 12.66
C ASP A 541 -16.03 -4.26 11.71
N PHE A 542 -16.98 -4.85 10.96
CA PHE A 542 -17.87 -4.16 10.05
C PHE A 542 -19.35 -4.48 10.33
N CYS A 543 -19.71 -4.90 11.55
CA CYS A 543 -21.08 -5.27 11.92
C CYS A 543 -21.69 -6.41 11.07
N GLU A 544 -20.84 -7.25 10.50
CA GLU A 544 -21.22 -8.28 9.52
C GLU A 544 -21.81 -9.54 10.16
N ARG A 545 -21.52 -9.79 11.44
CA ARG A 545 -21.93 -11.01 12.15
C ARG A 545 -23.19 -10.76 12.93
N CYS A 546 -24.29 -11.38 12.52
CA CYS A 546 -25.49 -11.50 13.34
C CYS A 546 -25.88 -12.97 13.50
N PRO A 547 -25.38 -13.65 14.55
CA PRO A 547 -25.69 -15.05 14.84
C PRO A 547 -27.19 -15.31 15.03
N SER A 548 -27.93 -14.32 15.52
CA SER A 548 -29.38 -14.38 15.72
C SER A 548 -30.22 -14.02 14.48
N CYS A 549 -29.60 -13.52 13.40
CA CYS A 549 -30.28 -13.18 12.14
C CYS A 549 -30.31 -14.37 11.16
N GLN A 550 -29.92 -15.56 11.59
CA GLN A 550 -29.80 -16.73 10.74
C GLN A 550 -31.18 -17.35 10.42
N SER A 551 -31.82 -16.86 9.36
CA SER A 551 -32.79 -17.61 8.56
C SER A 551 -32.68 -17.22 7.08
N THR A 552 -31.64 -17.71 6.40
CA THR A 552 -31.45 -17.50 4.95
C THR A 552 -32.64 -17.96 4.10
N CYS A 553 -33.47 -18.90 4.54
CA CYS A 553 -34.69 -19.27 3.79
C CYS A 553 -35.75 -18.13 3.75
N GLN A 554 -35.88 -17.31 4.79
CA GLN A 554 -36.93 -16.26 4.84
C GLN A 554 -36.62 -15.08 3.92
N SER A 555 -35.34 -14.77 3.71
CA SER A 555 -34.93 -13.71 2.76
C SER A 555 -35.23 -14.10 1.32
N TYR A 556 -35.09 -15.38 0.96
CA TYR A 556 -35.35 -15.88 -0.39
C TYR A 556 -36.85 -16.14 -0.67
N TRP A 557 -37.66 -16.33 0.38
CA TRP A 557 -39.11 -16.51 0.23
C TRP A 557 -39.79 -15.34 -0.49
N LYS A 558 -39.28 -14.11 -0.31
CA LYS A 558 -39.77 -12.92 -1.00
C LYS A 558 -39.61 -12.98 -2.53
N CYS A 559 -38.54 -13.63 -3.03
CA CYS A 559 -38.36 -13.84 -4.47
C CYS A 559 -39.27 -14.95 -5.00
N VAL A 560 -39.57 -15.98 -4.19
CA VAL A 560 -40.49 -17.07 -4.53
C VAL A 560 -41.93 -16.56 -4.64
N ASP A 561 -42.40 -15.81 -3.63
CA ASP A 561 -43.72 -15.16 -3.66
C ASP A 561 -43.86 -14.20 -4.85
N CYS A 562 -42.80 -13.47 -5.19
CA CYS A 562 -42.83 -12.58 -6.34
C CYS A 562 -43.02 -13.33 -7.68
N HIS A 563 -42.38 -14.49 -7.85
CA HIS A 563 -42.54 -15.30 -9.06
C HIS A 563 -43.86 -16.08 -9.11
N LEU A 564 -44.45 -16.42 -7.95
CA LEU A 564 -45.72 -17.16 -7.85
C LEU A 564 -46.97 -16.26 -7.89
N SER A 565 -46.85 -14.98 -7.51
CA SER A 565 -47.97 -14.05 -7.51
C SER A 565 -48.29 -13.52 -8.91
N HIS A 566 -49.23 -14.19 -9.59
CA HIS A 566 -49.86 -13.67 -10.81
C HIS A 566 -50.72 -12.43 -10.50
N GLY A 567 -50.09 -11.26 -10.32
CA GLY A 567 -50.86 -10.04 -10.03
C GLY A 567 -50.09 -8.78 -9.61
N LEU A 568 -48.79 -8.64 -9.92
CA LEU A 568 -48.04 -7.42 -9.57
C LEU A 568 -48.23 -6.30 -10.60
N SER A 569 -48.17 -5.04 -10.13
CA SER A 569 -48.21 -3.87 -11.00
C SER A 569 -46.92 -3.76 -11.85
N GLN A 570 -46.99 -3.07 -13.00
CA GLN A 570 -45.93 -3.04 -14.02
C GLN A 570 -44.57 -2.51 -13.50
N LYS A 571 -44.57 -1.71 -12.42
CA LYS A 571 -43.34 -1.22 -11.75
C LYS A 571 -42.72 -2.25 -10.80
N GLU A 572 -43.55 -3.01 -10.08
CA GLU A 572 -43.10 -4.02 -9.12
C GLU A 572 -42.57 -5.27 -9.83
N ALA A 573 -43.17 -5.64 -10.96
CA ALA A 573 -42.68 -6.71 -11.83
C ALA A 573 -41.28 -6.39 -12.40
N GLY A 574 -41.00 -5.13 -12.77
CA GLY A 574 -39.69 -4.72 -13.29
C GLY A 574 -38.57 -4.76 -12.24
N HIS A 575 -38.86 -4.38 -11.00
CA HIS A 575 -37.87 -4.44 -9.91
C HIS A 575 -37.59 -5.89 -9.49
N CYS A 576 -38.61 -6.74 -9.47
CA CYS A 576 -38.45 -8.15 -9.16
C CYS A 576 -37.64 -8.90 -10.23
N ASN A 577 -37.91 -8.65 -11.52
CA ASN A 577 -37.19 -9.32 -12.61
C ASN A 577 -35.70 -8.91 -12.68
N ASN A 578 -35.34 -7.71 -12.22
CA ASN A 578 -33.94 -7.28 -12.17
C ASN A 578 -33.18 -7.82 -10.94
N THR A 579 -33.89 -8.13 -9.85
CA THR A 579 -33.25 -8.46 -8.56
C THR A 579 -33.31 -9.96 -8.24
N CYS A 580 -34.36 -10.66 -8.67
CA CYS A 580 -34.61 -12.08 -8.36
C CYS A 580 -34.46 -13.04 -9.56
N ALA A 581 -34.40 -12.56 -10.82
CA ALA A 581 -34.28 -13.44 -11.98
C ALA A 581 -33.00 -14.29 -12.08
N PRO A 582 -31.81 -13.85 -11.64
CA PRO A 582 -30.61 -14.69 -11.68
C PRO A 582 -30.56 -15.74 -10.55
N LEU A 583 -31.58 -15.77 -9.69
CA LEU A 583 -31.57 -16.42 -8.39
C LEU A 583 -32.59 -17.59 -8.30
N VAL A 584 -33.50 -17.75 -9.27
CA VAL A 584 -34.57 -18.76 -9.24
C VAL A 584 -34.54 -19.61 -10.52
N GLY A 585 -34.54 -20.94 -10.36
CA GLY A 585 -34.63 -21.90 -11.46
C GLY A 585 -35.70 -22.98 -11.20
N TYR A 586 -36.35 -23.48 -12.25
CA TYR A 586 -37.35 -24.56 -12.15
C TYR A 586 -36.69 -25.93 -12.40
N MET A 587 -36.96 -26.89 -11.53
CA MET A 587 -36.57 -28.30 -11.69
C MET A 587 -37.73 -29.22 -11.29
N ASP A 588 -37.94 -30.29 -12.07
CA ASP A 588 -39.08 -31.21 -11.90
C ASP A 588 -38.80 -32.39 -10.94
N ASP A 589 -37.54 -32.65 -10.56
CA ASP A 589 -37.17 -33.78 -9.70
C ASP A 589 -35.93 -33.48 -8.81
N VAL A 590 -35.97 -33.91 -7.55
CA VAL A 590 -34.95 -33.64 -6.49
C VAL A 590 -34.12 -34.88 -6.18
N SER A 591 -34.45 -36.02 -6.79
CA SER A 591 -33.99 -37.34 -6.34
C SER A 591 -32.53 -37.70 -6.70
N GLY A 592 -31.61 -36.73 -6.91
CA GLY A 592 -30.24 -37.05 -7.34
C GLY A 592 -29.08 -36.12 -6.96
N THR A 593 -29.26 -34.97 -6.32
CA THR A 593 -28.16 -33.97 -6.16
C THR A 593 -28.13 -33.26 -4.80
N ALA A 594 -28.10 -34.01 -3.70
CA ALA A 594 -27.79 -33.44 -2.39
C ALA A 594 -26.28 -33.60 -2.09
N THR A 595 -25.48 -32.56 -2.36
CA THR A 595 -24.14 -32.41 -1.74
C THR A 595 -24.23 -31.40 -0.58
N LEU A 596 -23.29 -31.46 0.38
CA LEU A 596 -23.26 -30.66 1.62
C LEU A 596 -23.31 -29.11 1.43
N ALA A 597 -23.30 -28.60 0.20
CA ALA A 597 -23.41 -27.18 -0.11
C ALA A 597 -24.87 -26.68 -0.31
N ASN A 598 -25.83 -27.58 -0.60
CA ASN A 598 -27.21 -27.18 -0.92
C ASN A 598 -28.13 -27.34 0.30
N ARG A 599 -28.74 -26.25 0.78
CA ARG A 599 -29.81 -26.30 1.81
C ARG A 599 -31.17 -26.35 1.13
N ILE A 600 -31.97 -27.37 1.44
CA ILE A 600 -33.35 -27.51 0.95
C ILE A 600 -34.27 -26.76 1.94
N CYS A 601 -35.02 -25.78 1.44
CA CYS A 601 -36.08 -25.08 2.17
C CYS A 601 -37.44 -25.58 1.65
N SER A 602 -38.38 -25.94 2.53
CA SER A 602 -39.74 -26.34 2.16
C SER A 602 -40.78 -25.56 2.95
N GLU A 603 -41.77 -24.97 2.28
CA GLU A 603 -42.98 -24.49 2.94
C GLU A 603 -44.02 -25.62 3.02
N HIS A 604 -44.54 -25.88 4.21
CA HIS A 604 -45.71 -26.72 4.37
C HIS A 604 -46.95 -25.83 4.54
N ASN A 605 -47.79 -25.75 3.50
CA ASN A 605 -49.18 -25.38 3.67
C ASN A 605 -50.06 -26.29 2.81
N CYS A 606 -50.51 -27.40 3.40
CA CYS A 606 -51.43 -28.34 2.78
C CYS A 606 -52.87 -27.83 2.92
N THR A 607 -53.47 -27.40 1.82
CA THR A 607 -54.93 -27.44 1.66
C THR A 607 -55.27 -27.94 0.25
N LEU A 608 -55.79 -29.18 0.20
CA LEU A 608 -56.48 -29.84 -0.91
C LEU A 608 -55.67 -30.12 -2.20
N GLY A 609 -54.88 -31.20 -2.13
CA GLY A 609 -54.70 -32.15 -3.24
C GLY A 609 -53.70 -31.74 -4.34
N LEU A 610 -52.54 -32.40 -4.31
CA LEU A 610 -51.39 -32.35 -5.25
C LEU A 610 -50.47 -31.12 -5.12
N CYS A 611 -49.36 -31.30 -4.40
CA CYS A 611 -48.18 -30.44 -4.50
C CYS A 611 -46.92 -31.30 -4.68
N THR A 612 -46.24 -31.13 -5.81
CA THR A 612 -44.80 -31.38 -5.97
C THR A 612 -44.22 -30.17 -6.66
N PHE A 613 -43.50 -29.31 -5.93
CA PHE A 613 -42.41 -28.51 -6.46
C PHE A 613 -41.43 -28.24 -5.33
N VAL A 614 -40.16 -28.53 -5.59
CA VAL A 614 -39.04 -28.21 -4.71
C VAL A 614 -38.15 -27.27 -5.51
N VAL A 615 -37.92 -26.07 -4.99
CA VAL A 615 -37.01 -25.10 -5.61
C VAL A 615 -35.65 -25.24 -4.93
N LEU A 616 -34.65 -25.72 -5.68
CA LEU A 616 -33.26 -25.70 -5.24
C LEU A 616 -32.60 -24.40 -5.68
N TRP A 617 -31.86 -23.76 -4.77
CA TRP A 617 -31.01 -22.60 -5.04
C TRP A 617 -29.59 -23.08 -5.34
N ILE A 618 -28.95 -22.51 -6.37
CA ILE A 618 -27.54 -22.78 -6.77
C ILE A 618 -26.59 -22.02 -5.84
#